data_AF-A0AAX7UTM2-F1
#
_entry.id   AF-A0AAX7UTM2-F1
#
_cell.length_a   1.000
_cell.length_b   1.000
_cell.length_c   1.000
_cell.angle_alpha   90.00
_cell.angle_beta   90.00
_cell.angle_gamma   90.00
#
_symmetry.space_group_name_H-M   'P 1'
#
loop_
_entity.id
_entity.type
_entity.pdbx_description
1 polymer ?
#
loop_
_entity_poly.entity_id
_entity_poly.type
_entity_poly.pdbx_seq_one_letter_code
_entity_poly.pdbx_strand_id
1 'polypeptide(L)'
;MCPHKITLFLRDNWTSTLCNNIRYNLANMGKGTYNINETCWETYNVSKLSKLLNLVHYNMQDSLRVLVKNSLVSLTKVVMDACHNVLMCPQDFVWGNDLITSHYKPKKNPIFLVDLVLDESGVHYSTPLENFSASTVNLFDNSIMCTRSVPLLNRVNQIS
;
A
#
# COMPACT_ATOMS: atom_id res chain seq x y z
N MET A 1 6.17 7.55 -2.87
CA MET A 1 6.39 7.40 -1.40
C MET A 1 7.05 6.04 -1.19
N CYS A 2 8.25 5.97 -0.60
CA CYS A 2 9.01 4.70 -0.55
C CYS A 2 8.27 3.63 0.28
N PRO A 3 8.11 2.38 -0.21
CA PRO A 3 7.42 1.29 0.50
C PRO A 3 7.93 1.07 1.94
N HIS A 4 9.22 1.34 2.16
CA HIS A 4 9.86 1.30 3.46
C HIS A 4 9.22 2.24 4.50
N LYS A 5 8.86 3.48 4.12
CA LYS A 5 8.25 4.46 5.05
C LYS A 5 6.85 4.01 5.48
N ILE A 6 6.07 3.43 4.57
CA ILE A 6 4.74 2.92 4.86
C ILE A 6 4.83 1.72 5.80
N THR A 7 5.78 0.82 5.54
CA THR A 7 6.00 -0.36 6.39
C THR A 7 6.38 0.04 7.81
N LEU A 8 7.34 0.97 7.98
CA LEU A 8 7.72 1.49 9.30
C LEU A 8 6.55 2.15 10.02
N PHE A 9 5.78 2.98 9.32
CA PHE A 9 4.62 3.63 9.93
C PHE A 9 3.57 2.62 10.40
N LEU A 10 3.19 1.66 9.55
CA LEU A 10 2.17 0.68 9.90
C LEU A 10 2.63 -0.27 11.01
N ARG A 11 3.87 -0.74 10.95
CA ARG A 11 4.40 -1.72 11.91
C ARG A 11 4.74 -1.09 13.24
N ASP A 12 5.44 0.04 13.22
CA ASP A 12 6.08 0.58 14.43
C ASP A 12 5.20 1.68 15.04
N ASN A 13 4.68 2.60 14.24
CA ASN A 13 3.91 3.73 14.75
C ASN A 13 2.43 3.37 15.01
N TRP A 14 1.73 2.82 14.02
CA TRP A 14 0.29 2.56 14.12
C TRP A 14 -0.03 1.51 15.18
N THR A 15 0.66 0.35 15.15
CA THR A 15 0.46 -0.71 16.15
C THR A 15 0.83 -0.24 17.56
N SER A 16 1.98 0.43 17.75
CA SER A 16 2.36 0.95 19.08
C SER A 16 1.37 1.98 19.60
N THR A 17 0.89 2.90 18.74
CA THR A 17 -0.09 3.91 19.13
C THR A 17 -1.39 3.25 19.57
N LEU A 18 -1.85 2.22 18.85
CA LEU A 18 -3.07 1.49 19.19
C LEU A 18 -2.93 0.73 20.51
N CYS A 19 -1.82 -0.01 20.70
CA CYS A 19 -1.52 -0.70 21.96
C CYS A 19 -1.49 0.28 23.14
N ASN A 20 -0.79 1.41 22.99
CA ASN A 20 -0.66 2.41 24.06
C ASN A 20 -1.99 3.05 24.40
N ASN A 21 -2.84 3.36 23.41
CA ASN A 21 -4.17 3.89 23.66
C ASN A 21 -5.06 2.87 24.38
N ILE A 22 -5.05 1.59 23.97
CA ILE A 22 -5.82 0.55 24.64
C ILE A 22 -5.34 0.38 26.09
N ARG A 23 -4.02 0.26 26.30
CA ARG A 23 -3.42 0.15 27.64
C ARG A 23 -3.81 1.34 28.51
N TYR A 24 -3.63 2.57 28.01
CA TYR A 24 -3.94 3.80 28.76
C TYR A 24 -5.40 3.87 29.20
N ASN A 25 -6.35 3.55 28.31
CA ASN A 25 -7.78 3.62 28.62
C ASN A 25 -8.25 2.49 29.55
N LEU A 26 -7.58 1.32 29.52
CA LEU A 26 -7.99 0.16 30.31
C LEU A 26 -7.20 -0.01 31.61
N ALA A 27 -6.03 0.61 31.75
CA ALA A 27 -5.15 0.48 32.92
C ALA A 27 -5.86 0.83 34.24
N ASN A 28 -6.74 1.81 34.22
CA ASN A 28 -7.47 2.28 35.40
C ASN A 28 -8.79 1.52 35.66
N MET A 29 -9.17 0.57 34.81
CA MET A 29 -10.43 -0.18 34.96
C MET A 29 -10.36 -1.30 36.02
N GLY A 30 -9.20 -1.56 36.62
CA GLY A 30 -9.04 -2.47 37.76
C GLY A 30 -9.25 -3.96 37.47
N LYS A 31 -9.35 -4.79 38.53
CA LYS A 31 -9.65 -6.23 38.43
C LYS A 31 -11.12 -6.43 38.02
N GLY A 32 -11.36 -7.03 36.85
CA GLY A 32 -12.70 -7.25 36.30
C GLY A 32 -12.66 -7.77 34.86
N THR A 33 -13.74 -7.57 34.09
CA THR A 33 -13.86 -8.12 32.72
C THR A 33 -12.90 -7.51 31.69
N TYR A 34 -12.17 -6.44 32.04
CA TYR A 34 -11.16 -5.76 31.24
C TYR A 34 -9.74 -5.85 31.84
N ASN A 35 -9.48 -6.86 32.66
CA ASN A 35 -8.18 -7.04 33.31
C ASN A 35 -7.05 -7.25 32.28
N ILE A 36 -6.21 -6.22 32.08
CA ILE A 36 -5.03 -6.29 31.19
C ILE A 36 -3.90 -7.16 31.75
N ASN A 37 -3.93 -7.46 33.05
CA ASN A 37 -2.97 -8.34 33.72
C ASN A 37 -3.51 -9.77 33.85
N GLU A 38 -4.49 -10.16 33.03
CA GLU A 38 -5.06 -11.50 33.05
C GLU A 38 -4.05 -12.53 32.54
N THR A 39 -3.79 -13.55 33.35
CA THR A 39 -2.83 -14.63 33.04
C THR A 39 -3.51 -15.97 32.81
N CYS A 40 -4.76 -16.11 33.27
CA CYS A 40 -5.59 -17.29 33.06
C CYS A 40 -6.23 -17.24 31.67
N TRP A 41 -5.89 -18.20 30.80
CA TRP A 41 -6.38 -18.26 29.43
C TRP A 41 -7.91 -18.42 29.36
N GLU A 42 -8.48 -19.27 30.21
CA GLU A 42 -9.91 -19.56 30.27
C GLU A 42 -10.69 -18.29 30.63
N THR A 43 -10.19 -17.53 31.61
CA THR A 43 -10.77 -16.25 32.02
C THR A 43 -10.63 -15.19 30.93
N TYR A 44 -9.46 -15.10 30.28
CA TYR A 44 -9.26 -14.20 29.15
C TYR A 44 -10.24 -14.49 28.02
N ASN A 45 -10.41 -15.74 27.63
CA ASN A 45 -11.19 -16.12 26.45
C ASN A 45 -12.67 -15.67 26.54
N VAL A 46 -13.26 -15.69 27.74
CA VAL A 46 -14.64 -15.23 27.99
C VAL A 46 -14.76 -13.75 28.37
N SER A 47 -13.63 -13.08 28.60
CA SER A 47 -13.58 -11.68 29.06
C SER A 47 -14.10 -10.68 28.02
N LYS A 48 -14.49 -9.49 28.48
CA LYS A 48 -14.81 -8.37 27.57
C LYS A 48 -13.54 -7.83 26.89
N LEU A 49 -12.38 -7.98 27.52
CA LEU A 49 -11.08 -7.64 26.93
C LEU A 49 -10.79 -8.44 25.66
N SER A 50 -10.97 -9.76 25.71
CA SER A 50 -10.79 -10.62 24.53
C SER A 50 -11.72 -10.21 23.40
N LYS A 51 -13.00 -9.93 23.70
CA LYS A 51 -13.97 -9.44 22.70
C LYS A 51 -13.54 -8.10 22.08
N LEU A 52 -13.06 -7.17 22.90
CA LEU A 52 -12.55 -5.87 22.43
C LEU A 52 -11.30 -6.04 21.55
N LEU A 53 -10.32 -6.85 21.98
CA LEU A 53 -9.11 -7.09 21.20
C LEU A 53 -9.41 -7.78 19.87
N ASN A 54 -10.34 -8.74 19.85
CA ASN A 54 -10.83 -9.33 18.60
C ASN A 54 -11.51 -8.30 17.70
N LEU A 55 -12.33 -7.40 18.26
CA LEU A 55 -12.94 -6.32 17.49
C LEU A 55 -11.87 -5.39 16.89
N VAL A 56 -10.87 -5.01 17.68
CA VAL A 56 -9.74 -4.20 17.22
C VAL A 56 -8.96 -4.93 16.11
N HIS A 57 -8.69 -6.23 16.28
CA HIS A 57 -8.06 -7.07 15.26
C HIS A 57 -8.78 -6.96 13.92
N TYR A 58 -10.09 -7.19 13.90
CA TYR A 58 -10.88 -7.15 12.67
C TYR A 58 -10.92 -5.74 12.06
N ASN A 59 -11.02 -4.70 12.87
CA ASN A 59 -10.93 -3.31 12.39
C ASN A 59 -9.56 -2.99 11.79
N MET A 60 -8.46 -3.52 12.36
CA MET A 60 -7.13 -3.38 11.78
C MET A 60 -7.06 -4.06 10.40
N GLN A 61 -7.60 -5.29 10.28
CA GLN A 61 -7.66 -6.00 9.00
C GLN A 61 -8.44 -5.23 7.93
N ASP A 62 -9.62 -4.72 8.30
CA ASP A 62 -10.46 -3.95 7.37
C ASP A 62 -9.78 -2.64 6.96
N SER A 63 -9.18 -1.92 7.91
CA SER A 63 -8.43 -0.68 7.64
C SER A 63 -7.29 -0.91 6.64
N LEU A 64 -6.50 -1.99 6.82
CA LEU A 64 -5.45 -2.35 5.87
C LEU A 64 -6.02 -2.72 4.50
N ARG A 65 -7.16 -3.44 4.46
CA ARG A 65 -7.84 -3.78 3.20
C ARG A 65 -8.30 -2.53 2.46
N VAL A 66 -8.90 -1.56 3.16
CA VAL A 66 -9.33 -0.29 2.59
C VAL A 66 -8.13 0.51 2.10
N LEU A 67 -7.05 0.56 2.87
CA LEU A 67 -5.79 1.22 2.46
C LEU A 67 -5.27 0.66 1.13
N VAL A 68 -5.19 -0.67 1.00
CA VAL A 68 -4.73 -1.32 -0.25
C VAL A 68 -5.66 -1.00 -1.41
N LYS A 69 -6.97 -1.09 -1.23
CA LYS A 69 -7.97 -0.78 -2.28
C LYS A 69 -7.86 0.67 -2.74
N ASN A 70 -7.79 1.62 -1.82
CA ASN A 70 -7.67 3.04 -2.15
C ASN A 70 -6.34 3.36 -2.86
N SER A 71 -5.27 2.68 -2.47
CA SER A 71 -3.96 2.79 -3.13
C SER A 71 -4.02 2.26 -4.56
N LEU A 72 -4.71 1.14 -4.81
CA LEU A 72 -4.91 0.60 -6.16
C LEU A 72 -5.65 1.59 -7.06
N VAL A 73 -6.79 2.11 -6.58
CA VAL A 73 -7.59 3.09 -7.32
C VAL A 73 -6.75 4.33 -7.67
N SER A 74 -5.94 4.79 -6.72
CA SER A 74 -5.06 5.93 -6.92
C SER A 74 -3.95 5.64 -7.94
N LEU A 75 -3.33 4.46 -7.88
CA LEU A 75 -2.31 4.04 -8.85
C LEU A 75 -2.89 3.94 -10.26
N THR A 76 -4.05 3.30 -10.42
CA THR A 76 -4.76 3.22 -11.70
C THR A 76 -5.03 4.61 -12.26
N LYS A 77 -5.50 5.54 -11.42
CA LYS A 77 -5.74 6.93 -11.84
C LYS A 77 -4.46 7.62 -12.33
N VAL A 78 -3.34 7.46 -11.63
CA VAL A 78 -2.05 8.03 -12.04
C VAL A 78 -1.63 7.51 -13.42
N VAL A 79 -1.75 6.20 -13.66
CA VAL A 79 -1.40 5.60 -14.95
C VAL A 79 -2.34 6.10 -16.06
N MET A 80 -3.66 6.09 -15.82
CA MET A 80 -4.65 6.56 -16.78
C MET A 80 -4.47 8.04 -17.12
N ASP A 81 -4.22 8.89 -16.12
CA ASP A 81 -4.01 10.32 -16.31
C ASP A 81 -2.73 10.61 -17.10
N ALA A 82 -1.67 9.81 -16.90
CA ALA A 82 -0.42 9.92 -17.67
C ALA A 82 -0.62 9.50 -19.14
N CYS A 83 -1.42 8.46 -19.40
CA CYS A 83 -1.70 7.95 -20.73
C CYS A 83 -2.83 8.70 -21.47
N HIS A 84 -3.57 9.57 -20.78
CA HIS A 84 -4.85 10.09 -21.25
C HIS A 84 -4.86 10.64 -22.69
N ASN A 85 -3.82 11.36 -23.11
CA ASN A 85 -3.78 11.96 -24.43
C ASN A 85 -3.44 10.95 -25.55
N VAL A 86 -2.76 9.85 -25.21
CA VAL A 86 -2.41 8.80 -26.18
C VAL A 86 -3.41 7.66 -26.21
N LEU A 87 -4.39 7.61 -25.30
CA LEU A 87 -5.46 6.59 -25.31
C LEU A 87 -6.30 6.61 -26.61
N MET A 88 -6.39 7.76 -27.26
CA MET A 88 -7.12 7.95 -28.53
C MET A 88 -6.18 7.87 -29.75
N CYS A 89 -4.92 7.47 -29.55
CA CYS A 89 -3.97 7.32 -30.65
C CYS A 89 -4.36 6.08 -31.48
N PRO A 90 -4.56 6.23 -32.80
CA PRO A 90 -4.90 5.10 -33.66
C PRO A 90 -3.70 4.15 -33.80
N GLN A 91 -3.96 2.86 -33.96
CA GLN A 91 -2.92 1.84 -33.99
C GLN A 91 -2.02 1.94 -35.23
N ASP A 92 -2.55 2.51 -36.32
CA ASP A 92 -1.88 2.79 -37.58
C ASP A 92 -1.35 4.24 -37.66
N PHE A 93 -1.15 4.90 -36.51
CA PHE A 93 -0.60 6.24 -36.48
C PHE A 93 0.78 6.29 -37.15
N VAL A 94 0.88 7.08 -38.21
CA VAL A 94 2.14 7.37 -38.89
C VAL A 94 2.58 8.77 -38.48
N TRP A 95 3.81 8.87 -37.97
CA TRP A 95 4.38 10.17 -37.63
C TRP A 95 4.64 10.98 -38.91
N GLY A 96 4.25 12.26 -38.89
CA GLY A 96 4.48 13.17 -40.01
C GLY A 96 5.93 13.66 -40.08
N ASN A 97 6.16 14.70 -40.89
CA ASN A 97 7.50 15.26 -41.08
C ASN A 97 8.05 16.01 -39.85
N ASP A 98 7.18 16.41 -38.92
CA ASP A 98 7.58 17.09 -37.69
C ASP A 98 7.80 16.08 -36.56
N LEU A 99 9.05 15.71 -36.34
CA LEU A 99 9.48 14.82 -35.25
C LEU A 99 9.75 15.56 -33.94
N ILE A 100 9.76 16.90 -33.95
CA ILE A 100 10.13 17.71 -32.78
C ILE A 100 8.90 18.07 -31.97
N THR A 101 7.78 18.39 -32.63
CA THR A 101 6.54 18.72 -31.92
C THR A 101 5.54 17.57 -31.93
N SER A 102 5.16 17.11 -30.73
CA SER A 102 4.15 16.06 -30.57
C SER A 102 2.74 16.65 -30.46
N HIS A 103 1.82 16.08 -31.23
CA HIS A 103 0.38 16.33 -31.09
C HIS A 103 -0.17 15.77 -29.76
N TYR A 104 0.51 14.79 -29.16
CA TYR A 104 0.18 14.18 -27.88
C TYR A 104 0.93 14.86 -26.75
N LYS A 105 0.45 16.04 -26.34
CA LYS A 105 1.05 16.78 -25.23
C LYS A 105 0.73 16.11 -23.90
N PRO A 106 1.69 15.91 -22.98
CA PRO A 106 1.40 15.33 -21.67
C PRO A 106 0.53 16.28 -20.82
N LYS A 107 -0.49 15.72 -20.16
CA LYS A 107 -1.32 16.45 -19.16
C LYS A 107 -0.74 16.40 -17.75
N LYS A 108 0.07 15.37 -17.48
CA LYS A 108 0.69 15.06 -16.19
C LYS A 108 2.15 14.66 -16.40
N ASN A 109 2.88 14.58 -15.30
CA ASN A 109 4.27 14.15 -15.30
C ASN A 109 4.40 12.72 -15.84
N PRO A 110 5.50 12.41 -16.55
CA PRO A 110 5.78 11.05 -16.98
C PRO A 110 5.95 10.14 -15.76
N ILE A 111 5.48 8.90 -15.89
CA ILE A 111 5.61 7.85 -14.87
C ILE A 111 6.85 6.99 -15.08
N PHE A 112 7.42 7.00 -16.27
CA PHE A 112 8.64 6.30 -16.65
C PHE A 112 9.56 7.21 -17.45
N LEU A 113 10.86 6.99 -17.30
CA LEU A 113 11.90 7.55 -18.16
C LEU A 113 12.49 6.41 -18.99
N VAL A 114 12.68 6.65 -20.27
CA VAL A 114 13.29 5.71 -21.19
C VAL A 114 14.20 6.46 -22.14
N ASP A 115 15.35 5.88 -22.44
CA ASP A 115 16.29 6.44 -23.40
C ASP A 115 16.14 5.70 -24.73
N LEU A 116 16.29 6.42 -25.83
CA LEU A 116 16.45 5.84 -27.15
C LEU A 116 17.94 5.62 -27.40
N VAL A 117 18.35 4.36 -27.52
CA VAL A 117 19.73 3.94 -27.70
C VAL A 117 19.98 3.65 -29.18
N LEU A 118 21.11 4.12 -29.69
CA LEU A 118 21.58 3.87 -31.05
C LEU A 118 22.96 3.22 -30.94
N ASP A 119 23.04 1.93 -31.24
CA ASP A 119 24.30 1.19 -31.24
C ASP A 119 24.38 0.19 -32.42
N GLU A 120 25.37 -0.72 -32.37
CA GLU A 120 25.60 -1.73 -33.41
C GLU A 120 24.41 -2.69 -33.62
N SER A 121 23.52 -2.82 -32.62
CA SER A 121 22.30 -3.63 -32.70
C SER A 121 21.11 -2.89 -33.34
N GLY A 122 21.26 -1.59 -33.60
CA GLY A 122 20.23 -0.72 -34.16
C GLY A 122 19.54 0.15 -33.11
N VAL A 123 18.40 0.72 -33.50
CA VAL A 123 17.63 1.66 -32.66
C VAL A 123 16.71 0.88 -31.72
N HIS A 124 16.88 1.07 -30.40
CA HIS A 124 16.08 0.39 -29.39
C HIS A 124 15.92 1.23 -28.12
N TYR A 125 15.02 0.81 -27.22
CA TYR A 125 14.81 1.47 -25.92
C TYR A 125 15.76 0.91 -24.86
N SER A 126 16.27 1.77 -23.97
CA SER A 126 17.14 1.34 -22.85
C SER A 126 16.44 0.40 -21.86
N THR A 127 15.11 0.44 -21.81
CA THR A 127 14.27 -0.51 -21.07
C THR A 127 13.28 -1.18 -22.02
N PRO A 128 13.22 -2.52 -22.08
CA PRO A 128 12.19 -3.24 -22.83
C PRO A 128 10.77 -2.85 -22.40
N LEU A 129 9.87 -2.68 -23.36
CA LEU A 129 8.53 -2.12 -23.10
C LEU A 129 7.69 -3.00 -22.17
N GLU A 130 7.86 -4.32 -22.27
CA GLU A 130 7.23 -5.33 -21.41
C GLU A 130 7.55 -5.12 -19.92
N ASN A 131 8.71 -4.55 -19.61
CA ASN A 131 9.15 -4.34 -18.23
C ASN A 131 8.37 -3.21 -17.54
N PHE A 132 7.78 -2.26 -18.27
CA PHE A 132 7.01 -1.17 -17.66
C PHE A 132 5.73 -1.69 -17.00
N SER A 133 5.02 -2.59 -17.68
CA SER A 133 3.82 -3.23 -17.14
C SER A 133 4.18 -4.09 -15.93
N ALA A 134 5.18 -4.96 -16.07
CA ALA A 134 5.67 -5.81 -14.99
C ALA A 134 6.13 -5.00 -13.76
N SER A 135 6.84 -3.88 -13.97
CA SER A 135 7.31 -3.01 -12.89
C SER A 135 6.16 -2.36 -12.13
N THR A 136 5.09 -1.94 -12.82
CA THR A 136 3.91 -1.35 -12.20
C THR A 136 3.17 -2.37 -11.32
N VAL A 137 3.01 -3.60 -11.83
CA VAL A 137 2.39 -4.71 -11.08
C VAL A 137 3.26 -5.08 -9.88
N ASN A 138 4.56 -5.29 -10.07
CA ASN A 138 5.49 -5.62 -9.01
C ASN A 138 5.55 -4.55 -7.92
N LEU A 139 5.48 -3.26 -8.28
CA LEU A 139 5.41 -2.16 -7.31
C LEU A 139 4.18 -2.31 -6.40
N PHE A 140 3.03 -2.65 -6.99
CA PHE A 140 1.81 -2.81 -6.23
C PHE A 140 1.82 -4.10 -5.39
N ASP A 141 2.31 -5.21 -5.93
CA ASP A 141 2.46 -6.47 -5.19
C ASP A 141 3.37 -6.32 -3.97
N ASN A 142 4.50 -5.62 -4.12
CA ASN A 142 5.38 -5.29 -3.00
C ASN A 142 4.64 -4.47 -1.92
N SER A 143 3.77 -3.55 -2.33
CA SER A 143 2.97 -2.75 -1.41
C SER A 143 1.94 -3.61 -0.65
N ILE A 144 1.32 -4.60 -1.30
CA ILE A 144 0.44 -5.58 -0.65
C ILE A 144 1.23 -6.38 0.38
N MET A 145 2.40 -6.89 0.03
CA MET A 145 3.24 -7.68 0.94
C MET A 145 3.64 -6.88 2.19
N CYS A 146 3.97 -5.59 2.04
CA CYS A 146 4.21 -4.70 3.17
C CYS A 146 3.01 -4.66 4.14
N THR A 147 1.78 -4.54 3.63
CA THR A 147 0.57 -4.50 4.48
C THR A 147 0.25 -5.83 5.16
N ARG A 148 0.59 -6.97 4.55
CA ARG A 148 0.42 -8.30 5.15
C ARG A 148 1.38 -8.55 6.32
N SER A 149 2.55 -7.91 6.30
CA SER A 149 3.56 -8.05 7.35
C SER A 149 3.24 -7.30 8.64
N VAL A 150 2.16 -6.50 8.66
CA VAL A 150 1.79 -5.67 9.82
C VAL A 150 1.24 -6.57 10.94
N PRO A 151 1.85 -6.53 12.14
CA PRO A 151 1.39 -7.33 13.27
C PRO A 151 0.03 -6.82 13.75
N LEU A 152 -0.95 -7.73 13.79
CA LEU A 152 -2.29 -7.46 14.29
C LEU A 152 -2.36 -7.74 15.80
N LEU A 153 -3.18 -6.97 16.50
CA LEU A 153 -3.48 -7.20 17.91
C LEU A 153 -4.39 -8.41 18.06
N ASN A 154 -3.93 -9.47 18.72
CA ASN A 154 -4.73 -10.67 19.01
C ASN A 154 -4.60 -11.19 20.45
N ARG A 155 -3.69 -10.64 21.27
CA ARG A 155 -3.45 -11.10 22.63
C ARG A 155 -3.23 -9.96 23.62
N VAL A 156 -3.60 -10.23 24.87
CA VAL A 156 -3.33 -9.35 26.02
C VAL A 156 -1.85 -9.04 26.18
N ASN A 157 -0.94 -9.99 25.93
CA ASN A 157 0.50 -9.77 26.11
C ASN A 157 1.09 -8.66 25.21
N GLN A 158 0.35 -8.24 24.17
CA GLN A 158 0.75 -7.12 23.31
C GLN A 158 0.37 -5.75 23.90
N ILE A 159 -0.49 -5.74 24.92
CA ILE A 159 -0.98 -4.54 25.62
C ILE A 159 -0.76 -4.56 27.14
N SER A 160 -0.30 -5.67 27.72
CA SER A 160 0.20 -5.74 29.10
C SER A 160 1.50 -4.96 29.20
#